data_AF-A7TEE5-F1
#
_entry.id   AF-A7TEE5-F1
#
_cell.length_a   1.000
_cell.length_b   1.000
_cell.length_c   1.000
_cell.angle_alpha   90.00
_cell.angle_beta   90.00
_cell.angle_gamma   90.00
#
_symmetry.space_group_name_H-M   'P 1'
#
loop_
_entity.id
_entity.type
_entity.pdbx_description
1 polymer ?
#
loop_
_entity_poly.entity_id
_entity_poly.type
_entity_poly.pdbx_seq_one_letter_code
_entity_poly.pdbx_strand_id
1 'polypeptide(L)'
;ITLVNKSTPSTFEKISCLVVKTDNSESKFSIASFVDILSKSKDLSSDFISNGPLFIPSVPNEKKLYTTFDLLSTNFLRLLVLLEFFEFNLEAKKLIPTKWGSALLKLNTLDLDPKFYEKHFILLMFLKFDVLKLSQELQPSTISALSQATLNSYPKEYKFINVLSRLLTLYQIEQAPYNYHGPIEKQALIIREHFNFVKENLKELYEATIVSSLTSGEFDRLTLDDAQWKELVVSKMPFKAGLPNTIMAMMWEFYLQKYLHNGKEKADAFSFIAAEFNTTKSVPNLEEQFNNSYKFLNDVSKIVSELATMQLIPENDATLVNEAVEFCAKSIS
;
A
#
# COMPACT_ATOMS: atom_id res chain seq x y z
N ILE A 1 -48.82 2.35 8.01
CA ILE A 1 -47.62 3.12 8.42
C ILE A 1 -46.69 3.12 7.23
N THR A 2 -46.69 4.20 6.47
CA THR A 2 -45.89 4.34 5.24
C THR A 2 -44.58 5.01 5.66
N LEU A 3 -43.48 4.27 5.66
CA LEU A 3 -42.15 4.77 6.00
C LEU A 3 -41.63 5.66 4.87
N VAL A 4 -41.97 6.95 4.93
CA VAL A 4 -41.37 7.99 4.08
C VAL A 4 -40.30 8.70 4.92
N ASN A 5 -39.05 8.63 4.45
CA ASN A 5 -37.89 9.50 4.72
C ASN A 5 -36.59 8.72 5.03
N LYS A 6 -35.98 8.14 4.00
CA LYS A 6 -34.53 8.32 3.84
C LYS A 6 -34.35 9.52 2.91
N SER A 7 -34.32 10.72 3.49
CA SER A 7 -34.13 12.00 2.77
C SER A 7 -32.69 12.19 2.24
N THR A 8 -31.86 11.15 2.30
CA THR A 8 -30.54 11.12 1.69
C THR A 8 -30.33 9.78 0.99
N PRO A 9 -29.82 9.79 -0.26
CA PRO A 9 -29.45 8.55 -0.94
C PRO A 9 -28.41 7.81 -0.08
N SER A 10 -28.51 6.49 -0.07
CA SER A 10 -27.52 5.64 0.59
C SER A 10 -26.13 5.88 0.01
N THR A 11 -25.07 5.57 0.79
CA THR A 11 -23.69 5.69 0.32
C THR A 11 -23.46 4.94 -0.99
N PHE A 12 -24.10 3.77 -1.16
CA PHE A 12 -24.05 3.00 -2.40
C PHE A 12 -24.69 3.74 -3.58
N GLU A 13 -25.91 4.28 -3.43
CA GLU A 13 -26.57 5.05 -4.49
C GLU A 13 -25.71 6.25 -4.92
N LYS A 14 -25.06 6.92 -3.97
CA LYS A 14 -24.15 8.05 -4.24
C LYS A 14 -22.94 7.71 -5.10
N ILE A 15 -22.51 6.45 -5.15
CA ILE A 15 -21.30 6.01 -5.88
C ILE A 15 -21.56 4.95 -6.96
N SER A 16 -22.81 4.49 -7.09
CA SER A 16 -23.20 3.39 -7.98
C SER A 16 -23.00 3.67 -9.47
N CYS A 17 -23.01 4.93 -9.87
CA CYS A 17 -22.72 5.33 -11.25
C CYS A 17 -21.22 5.36 -11.58
N LEU A 18 -20.33 5.14 -10.60
CA LEU A 18 -18.91 4.96 -10.88
C LEU A 18 -18.68 3.55 -11.39
N VAL A 19 -18.06 3.46 -12.56
CA VAL A 19 -17.87 2.22 -13.31
C VAL A 19 -16.51 2.26 -13.99
N VAL A 20 -15.72 1.21 -13.81
CA VAL A 20 -14.48 0.99 -14.54
C VAL A 20 -14.63 -0.30 -15.32
N LYS A 21 -14.83 -0.19 -16.63
CA LYS A 21 -14.94 -1.34 -17.53
C LYS A 21 -13.75 -1.40 -18.47
N THR A 22 -13.27 -2.60 -18.70
CA THR A 22 -12.37 -2.90 -19.80
C THR A 22 -13.02 -3.94 -20.68
N ASP A 23 -13.04 -3.74 -22.00
CA ASP A 23 -13.56 -4.73 -22.95
C ASP A 23 -12.61 -5.95 -23.11
N ASN A 24 -11.71 -6.16 -22.15
CA ASN A 24 -10.73 -7.23 -22.13
C ASN A 24 -11.03 -8.23 -21.01
N SER A 25 -11.54 -9.41 -21.39
CA SER A 25 -11.89 -10.51 -20.50
C SER A 25 -10.70 -11.22 -19.86
N GLU A 26 -9.48 -11.05 -20.37
CA GLU A 26 -8.28 -11.72 -19.86
C GLU A 26 -7.51 -10.87 -18.82
N SER A 27 -7.91 -9.61 -18.63
CA SER A 27 -7.25 -8.69 -17.70
C SER A 27 -7.33 -9.20 -16.26
N LYS A 28 -6.18 -9.30 -15.59
CA LYS A 28 -6.11 -9.59 -14.14
C LYS A 28 -6.00 -8.28 -13.37
N PHE A 29 -6.82 -8.13 -12.34
CA PHE A 29 -6.78 -6.94 -11.51
C PHE A 29 -5.46 -6.86 -10.73
N SER A 30 -4.86 -5.68 -10.74
CA SER A 30 -3.81 -5.24 -9.84
C SER A 30 -3.96 -3.73 -9.60
N ILE A 31 -3.49 -3.23 -8.47
CA ILE A 31 -3.51 -1.78 -8.20
C ILE A 31 -2.69 -1.03 -9.26
N ALA A 32 -1.56 -1.59 -9.71
CA ALA A 32 -0.73 -1.01 -10.77
C ALA A 32 -1.51 -0.84 -12.10
N SER A 33 -2.14 -1.92 -12.59
CA SER A 33 -2.95 -1.86 -13.82
C SER A 33 -4.14 -0.92 -13.69
N PHE A 34 -4.75 -0.84 -12.51
CA PHE A 34 -5.86 0.07 -12.25
C PHE A 34 -5.41 1.55 -12.28
N VAL A 35 -4.30 1.89 -11.61
CA VAL A 35 -3.76 3.26 -11.61
C VAL A 35 -3.33 3.66 -13.02
N ASP A 36 -2.75 2.73 -13.80
CA ASP A 36 -2.39 2.98 -15.18
C ASP A 36 -3.62 3.37 -16.04
N ILE A 37 -4.73 2.65 -15.91
CA ILE A 37 -6.00 2.99 -16.59
C ILE A 37 -6.48 4.39 -16.21
N LEU A 38 -6.54 4.71 -14.92
CA LEU A 38 -6.99 6.04 -14.48
C LEU A 38 -6.06 7.15 -14.96
N SER A 39 -4.75 6.92 -14.95
CA SER A 39 -3.74 7.93 -15.33
C SER A 39 -3.76 8.26 -16.83
N LYS A 40 -4.25 7.33 -17.67
CA LYS A 40 -4.37 7.50 -19.13
C LYS A 40 -5.65 8.22 -19.55
N SER A 41 -6.65 8.29 -18.66
CA SER A 41 -7.91 8.98 -18.93
C SER A 41 -7.67 10.49 -19.07
N LYS A 42 -8.18 11.07 -20.17
CA LYS A 42 -8.14 12.52 -20.39
C LYS A 42 -9.25 13.25 -19.63
N ASP A 43 -10.37 12.57 -19.41
CA ASP A 43 -11.51 13.08 -18.65
C ASP A 43 -12.12 11.93 -17.83
N LEU A 44 -11.80 11.91 -16.54
CA LEU A 44 -12.30 10.89 -15.61
C LEU A 44 -13.83 10.87 -15.55
N SER A 45 -14.49 12.00 -15.81
CA SER A 45 -15.94 12.12 -15.72
C SER A 45 -16.61 11.44 -16.92
N SER A 46 -16.07 11.60 -18.13
CA SER A 46 -16.59 10.89 -19.31
C SER A 46 -16.30 9.40 -19.27
N ASP A 47 -15.14 9.03 -18.73
CA ASP A 47 -14.61 7.67 -18.85
C ASP A 47 -15.16 6.74 -17.76
N PHE A 48 -15.47 7.27 -16.56
CA PHE A 48 -15.82 6.46 -15.40
C PHE A 48 -17.18 6.75 -14.74
N ILE A 49 -17.96 7.70 -15.27
CA ILE A 49 -19.34 7.95 -14.83
C ILE A 49 -20.32 7.37 -15.85
N SER A 50 -21.08 6.35 -15.44
CA SER A 50 -22.14 5.79 -16.26
C SER A 50 -23.34 6.73 -16.36
N ASN A 51 -24.13 6.60 -17.44
CA ASN A 51 -25.36 7.39 -17.64
C ASN A 51 -26.47 7.09 -16.62
N GLY A 52 -26.33 6.00 -15.87
CA GLY A 52 -27.22 5.61 -14.78
C GLY A 52 -26.71 4.35 -14.08
N PRO A 53 -27.34 3.95 -12.97
CA PRO A 53 -26.91 2.78 -12.20
C PRO A 53 -27.00 1.48 -13.01
N LEU A 54 -26.02 0.59 -12.85
CA LEU A 54 -25.94 -0.67 -13.60
C LEU A 54 -26.92 -1.75 -13.11
N PHE A 55 -27.45 -1.61 -11.89
CA PHE A 55 -28.33 -2.59 -11.27
C PHE A 55 -29.81 -2.50 -11.71
N ILE A 56 -30.17 -1.55 -12.56
CA ILE A 56 -31.56 -1.40 -13.02
C ILE A 56 -31.92 -2.58 -13.93
N PRO A 57 -33.08 -3.26 -13.74
CA PRO A 57 -33.46 -4.43 -14.54
C PRO A 57 -33.51 -4.21 -16.06
N SER A 58 -33.69 -2.96 -16.50
CA SER A 58 -33.72 -2.58 -17.92
C SER A 58 -32.33 -2.51 -18.56
N VAL A 59 -31.24 -2.56 -17.78
CA VAL A 59 -29.87 -2.55 -18.29
C VAL A 59 -29.52 -3.96 -18.82
N PRO A 60 -29.21 -4.11 -20.12
CA PRO A 60 -28.80 -5.39 -20.69
C PRO A 60 -27.56 -5.95 -19.99
N ASN A 61 -27.44 -7.28 -19.92
CA ASN A 61 -26.34 -7.94 -19.20
C ASN A 61 -24.96 -7.57 -19.78
N GLU A 62 -24.85 -7.27 -21.08
CA GLU A 62 -23.60 -6.84 -21.70
C GLU A 62 -23.12 -5.48 -21.18
N LYS A 63 -24.05 -4.65 -20.69
CA LYS A 63 -23.76 -3.33 -20.12
C LYS A 63 -23.41 -3.39 -18.64
N LYS A 64 -23.73 -4.48 -17.94
CA LYS A 64 -23.36 -4.73 -16.55
C LYS A 64 -21.85 -5.03 -16.40
N LEU A 65 -21.40 -5.23 -15.17
CA LEU A 65 -20.04 -5.70 -14.90
C LEU A 65 -19.99 -7.18 -15.30
N TYR A 66 -19.15 -7.53 -16.27
CA TYR A 66 -19.11 -8.89 -16.82
C TYR A 66 -17.81 -9.61 -16.51
N THR A 67 -16.69 -8.88 -16.39
CA THR A 67 -15.40 -9.48 -16.05
C THR A 67 -15.10 -9.31 -14.56
N THR A 68 -14.26 -10.20 -14.01
CA THR A 68 -13.77 -10.04 -12.62
C THR A 68 -12.91 -8.80 -12.47
N PHE A 69 -12.23 -8.37 -13.54
CA PHE A 69 -11.53 -7.10 -13.59
C PHE A 69 -12.50 -5.93 -13.36
N ASP A 70 -13.59 -5.86 -14.14
CA ASP A 70 -14.59 -4.78 -14.03
C ASP A 70 -15.18 -4.69 -12.63
N LEU A 71 -15.46 -5.84 -12.00
CA LEU A 71 -15.95 -5.91 -10.63
C LEU A 71 -14.93 -5.31 -9.65
N LEU A 72 -13.68 -5.75 -9.71
CA LEU A 72 -12.65 -5.33 -8.77
C LEU A 72 -12.22 -3.87 -8.98
N SER A 73 -12.04 -3.44 -10.23
CA SER A 73 -11.66 -2.06 -10.59
C SER A 73 -12.76 -1.05 -10.26
N THR A 74 -14.02 -1.37 -10.58
CA THR A 74 -15.16 -0.50 -10.27
C THR A 74 -15.28 -0.28 -8.76
N ASN A 75 -15.20 -1.35 -7.97
CA ASN A 75 -15.26 -1.23 -6.53
C ASN A 75 -14.02 -0.57 -5.94
N PHE A 76 -12.86 -0.64 -6.60
CA PHE A 76 -11.66 0.05 -6.15
C PHE A 76 -11.76 1.56 -6.41
N LEU A 77 -12.33 1.99 -7.53
CA LEU A 77 -12.65 3.40 -7.77
C LEU A 77 -13.64 3.94 -6.73
N ARG A 78 -14.67 3.17 -6.40
CA ARG A 78 -15.65 3.52 -5.36
C ARG A 78 -14.99 3.64 -3.99
N LEU A 79 -14.11 2.70 -3.63
CA LEU A 79 -13.26 2.78 -2.44
C LEU A 79 -12.47 4.10 -2.42
N LEU A 80 -11.83 4.47 -3.53
CA LEU A 80 -11.04 5.70 -3.62
C LEU A 80 -11.88 6.98 -3.45
N VAL A 81 -13.11 7.00 -3.95
CA VAL A 81 -14.06 8.10 -3.71
C VAL A 81 -14.44 8.16 -2.22
N LEU A 82 -14.73 7.01 -1.59
CA LEU A 82 -15.05 6.96 -0.15
C LEU A 82 -13.86 7.37 0.73
N LEU A 83 -12.64 7.13 0.26
CA LEU A 83 -11.40 7.56 0.90
C LEU A 83 -10.97 8.99 0.51
N GLU A 84 -11.79 9.71 -0.25
CA GLU A 84 -11.56 11.11 -0.66
C GLU A 84 -10.31 11.34 -1.54
N PHE A 85 -9.92 10.33 -2.32
CA PHE A 85 -8.96 10.53 -3.41
C PHE A 85 -9.61 11.27 -4.58
N PHE A 86 -10.92 11.14 -4.74
CA PHE A 86 -11.67 11.82 -5.78
C PHE A 86 -12.92 12.47 -5.19
N GLU A 87 -13.18 13.69 -5.61
CA GLU A 87 -14.45 14.36 -5.40
C GLU A 87 -15.42 13.90 -6.49
N PHE A 88 -16.49 13.24 -6.07
CA PHE A 88 -17.55 12.77 -6.96
C PHE A 88 -18.85 13.52 -6.71
N ASN A 89 -19.39 14.12 -7.77
CA ASN A 89 -20.72 14.73 -7.77
C ASN A 89 -21.55 14.14 -8.90
N LEU A 90 -22.56 13.35 -8.52
CA LEU A 90 -23.45 12.66 -9.46
C LEU A 90 -24.33 13.63 -10.27
N GLU A 91 -24.89 14.66 -9.62
CA GLU A 91 -25.78 15.63 -10.27
C GLU A 91 -25.05 16.46 -11.32
N ALA A 92 -23.82 16.88 -10.99
CA ALA A 92 -22.95 17.62 -11.89
C ALA A 92 -22.20 16.72 -12.88
N LYS A 93 -22.28 15.39 -12.74
CA LYS A 93 -21.47 14.38 -13.44
C LYS A 93 -19.98 14.75 -13.44
N LYS A 94 -19.43 15.04 -12.26
CA LYS A 94 -18.03 15.40 -12.09
C LYS A 94 -17.31 14.37 -11.23
N LEU A 95 -16.17 13.90 -11.72
CA LEU A 95 -15.19 13.11 -11.00
C LEU A 95 -13.83 13.81 -11.10
N ILE A 96 -13.38 14.40 -10.00
CA ILE A 96 -12.17 15.25 -9.97
C ILE A 96 -11.19 14.68 -8.95
N PRO A 97 -9.90 14.51 -9.30
CA PRO A 97 -8.91 14.06 -8.33
C PRO A 97 -8.67 15.15 -7.28
N THR A 98 -8.67 14.77 -6.00
CA THR A 98 -8.16 15.65 -4.93
C THR A 98 -6.65 15.77 -5.04
N LYS A 99 -5.99 16.50 -4.12
CA LYS A 99 -4.52 16.49 -4.05
C LYS A 99 -3.98 15.06 -3.86
N TRP A 100 -4.62 14.27 -2.99
CA TRP A 100 -4.27 12.86 -2.78
C TRP A 100 -4.58 11.99 -4.00
N GLY A 101 -5.70 12.23 -4.70
CA GLY A 101 -5.99 11.60 -5.99
C GLY A 101 -4.93 11.87 -7.04
N SER A 102 -4.51 13.13 -7.14
CA SER A 102 -3.48 13.55 -8.09
C SER A 102 -2.13 12.89 -7.76
N ALA A 103 -1.78 12.75 -6.48
CA ALA A 103 -0.60 12.02 -6.05
C ALA A 103 -0.68 10.52 -6.40
N LEU A 104 -1.84 9.89 -6.21
CA LEU A 104 -2.07 8.50 -6.60
C LEU A 104 -1.89 8.29 -8.11
N LEU A 105 -2.43 9.18 -8.94
CA LEU A 105 -2.31 9.10 -10.40
C LEU A 105 -0.87 9.29 -10.89
N LYS A 106 -0.08 10.12 -10.19
CA LYS A 106 1.35 10.31 -10.48
C LYS A 106 2.21 9.09 -10.16
N LEU A 107 1.73 8.10 -9.38
CA LEU A 107 2.51 6.89 -9.12
C LEU A 107 2.90 6.15 -10.40
N ASN A 108 2.08 6.23 -11.47
CA ASN A 108 2.41 5.62 -12.76
C ASN A 108 3.62 6.29 -13.46
N THR A 109 3.93 7.54 -13.13
CA THR A 109 5.04 8.27 -13.76
C THR A 109 6.36 8.16 -12.98
N LEU A 110 6.33 7.58 -11.77
CA LEU A 110 7.50 7.51 -10.89
C LEU A 110 8.39 6.27 -11.13
N ASP A 111 8.08 5.44 -12.13
CA ASP A 111 8.83 4.22 -12.43
C ASP A 111 9.02 3.35 -11.17
N LEU A 112 7.89 2.99 -10.55
CA LEU A 112 7.83 2.18 -9.33
C LEU A 112 7.70 0.71 -9.69
N ASP A 113 8.24 -0.19 -8.87
CA ASP A 113 8.09 -1.63 -9.08
C ASP A 113 6.62 -2.06 -8.87
N PRO A 114 5.95 -2.64 -9.88
CA PRO A 114 4.57 -3.12 -9.78
C PRO A 114 4.33 -4.09 -8.61
N LYS A 115 5.35 -4.86 -8.17
CA LYS A 115 5.27 -5.80 -7.05
C LYS A 115 4.94 -5.11 -5.73
N PHE A 116 5.25 -3.82 -5.60
CA PHE A 116 5.10 -3.09 -4.34
C PHE A 116 3.92 -2.12 -4.31
N TYR A 117 3.11 -2.01 -5.37
CA TYR A 117 2.00 -1.04 -5.44
C TYR A 117 0.99 -1.14 -4.29
N GLU A 118 0.68 -2.34 -3.82
CA GLU A 118 -0.19 -2.50 -2.64
C GLU A 118 0.44 -1.89 -1.39
N LYS A 119 1.75 -2.10 -1.18
CA LYS A 119 2.50 -1.53 -0.06
C LYS A 119 2.62 -0.02 -0.18
N HIS A 120 2.84 0.49 -1.39
CA HIS A 120 2.84 1.92 -1.69
C HIS A 120 1.48 2.55 -1.36
N PHE A 121 0.38 1.87 -1.71
CA PHE A 121 -0.96 2.34 -1.38
C PHE A 121 -1.23 2.33 0.13
N ILE A 122 -0.83 1.28 0.85
CA ILE A 122 -0.93 1.22 2.31
C ILE A 122 -0.13 2.37 2.96
N LEU A 123 1.09 2.64 2.48
CA LEU A 123 1.90 3.77 2.95
C LEU A 123 1.21 5.11 2.67
N LEU A 124 0.64 5.29 1.46
CA LEU A 124 -0.08 6.50 1.09
C LEU A 124 -1.27 6.75 2.04
N MET A 125 -2.01 5.69 2.37
CA MET A 125 -3.12 5.75 3.33
C MET A 125 -2.67 6.04 4.75
N PHE A 126 -1.56 5.42 5.18
CA PHE A 126 -0.95 5.68 6.48
C PHE A 126 -0.58 7.16 6.66
N LEU A 127 -0.01 7.76 5.61
CA LEU A 127 0.34 9.18 5.59
C LEU A 127 -0.91 10.08 5.48
N LYS A 128 -1.90 9.71 4.65
CA LYS A 128 -3.16 10.46 4.52
C LYS A 128 -3.93 10.54 5.84
N PHE A 129 -3.94 9.46 6.61
CA PHE A 129 -4.61 9.40 7.91
C PHE A 129 -3.80 10.02 9.05
N ASP A 130 -2.58 10.52 8.79
CA ASP A 130 -1.67 11.09 9.79
C ASP A 130 -1.50 10.17 11.02
N VAL A 131 -1.41 8.86 10.79
CA VAL A 131 -1.33 7.85 11.88
C VAL A 131 -0.07 8.07 12.72
N LEU A 132 1.05 8.31 12.04
CA LEU A 132 2.33 8.68 12.65
C LEU A 132 3.19 9.40 11.61
N LYS A 133 3.75 10.55 11.96
CA LYS A 133 4.72 11.25 11.11
C LYS A 133 6.03 10.48 11.04
N LEU A 134 6.68 10.49 9.88
CA LEU A 134 7.88 9.66 9.66
C LEU A 134 9.05 10.12 10.53
N SER A 135 9.15 11.43 10.79
CA SER A 135 10.16 12.02 11.69
C SER A 135 9.81 11.95 13.18
N GLN A 136 8.57 11.62 13.54
CA GLN A 136 8.11 11.67 14.92
C GLN A 136 8.55 10.43 15.71
N GLU A 137 8.91 10.58 16.98
CA GLU A 137 9.18 9.45 17.86
C GLU A 137 7.90 8.71 18.25
N LEU A 138 7.97 7.39 18.34
CA LEU A 138 6.85 6.56 18.73
C LEU A 138 6.45 6.86 20.20
N GLN A 139 5.15 6.96 20.44
CA GLN A 139 4.59 7.13 21.79
C GLN A 139 3.66 5.95 22.12
N PRO A 140 3.82 5.29 23.28
CA PRO A 140 4.82 5.54 24.32
C PRO A 140 6.23 5.20 23.84
N SER A 141 7.23 5.91 24.36
CA SER A 141 8.63 5.63 24.05
C SER A 141 8.97 4.19 24.42
N THR A 142 9.54 3.46 23.47
CA THR A 142 9.98 2.08 23.66
C THR A 142 11.48 2.02 23.44
N ILE A 143 12.15 1.19 24.24
CA ILE A 143 13.60 0.99 24.13
C ILE A 143 13.87 0.41 22.74
N SER A 144 14.60 1.16 21.92
CA SER A 144 15.03 0.68 20.59
C SER A 144 16.05 -0.44 20.76
N ALA A 145 16.10 -1.38 19.81
CA ALA A 145 17.19 -2.35 19.75
C ALA A 145 18.51 -1.69 19.32
N LEU A 146 18.47 -0.43 18.84
CA LEU A 146 19.63 0.40 18.59
C LEU A 146 20.46 0.60 19.85
N SER A 147 21.76 0.35 19.74
CA SER A 147 22.66 0.55 20.87
C SER A 147 22.68 2.02 21.31
N GLN A 148 22.72 2.26 22.62
CA GLN A 148 22.89 3.61 23.18
C GLN A 148 24.19 4.27 22.65
N ALA A 149 25.20 3.45 22.32
CA ALA A 149 26.42 3.92 21.68
C ALA A 149 26.16 4.50 20.28
N THR A 150 25.27 3.91 19.48
CA THR A 150 24.85 4.46 18.18
C THR A 150 24.15 5.81 18.37
N LEU A 151 23.24 5.92 19.34
CA LEU A 151 22.56 7.19 19.62
C LEU A 151 23.53 8.30 20.04
N ASN A 152 24.52 7.96 20.87
CA ASN A 152 25.48 8.92 21.40
C ASN A 152 26.55 9.32 20.36
N SER A 153 27.05 8.37 19.57
CA SER A 153 28.14 8.61 18.61
C SER A 153 27.64 9.04 17.23
N TYR A 154 26.45 8.60 16.82
CA TYR A 154 25.88 8.82 15.49
C TYR A 154 24.40 9.23 15.56
N PRO A 155 24.06 10.38 16.19
CA PRO A 155 22.68 10.78 16.43
C PRO A 155 21.88 11.05 15.15
N LYS A 156 22.55 11.42 14.03
CA LYS A 156 21.89 11.66 12.74
C LYS A 156 21.54 10.33 12.07
N GLU A 157 22.51 9.43 11.95
CA GLU A 157 22.34 8.11 11.35
C GLU A 157 21.38 7.24 12.18
N TYR A 158 21.33 7.42 13.50
CA TYR A 158 20.31 6.82 14.35
C TYR A 158 18.88 7.13 13.88
N LYS A 159 18.61 8.39 13.48
CA LYS A 159 17.30 8.77 12.93
C LYS A 159 17.03 8.12 11.57
N PHE A 160 18.05 7.97 10.74
CA PHE A 160 17.95 7.26 9.47
C PHE A 160 17.59 5.80 9.67
N ILE A 161 18.31 5.10 10.55
CA ILE A 161 18.04 3.69 10.82
C ILE A 161 16.60 3.50 11.33
N ASN A 162 16.12 4.38 12.21
CA ASN A 162 14.74 4.33 12.70
C ASN A 162 13.68 4.54 11.62
N VAL A 163 13.84 5.52 10.74
CA VAL A 163 12.84 5.73 9.68
C VAL A 163 12.84 4.57 8.69
N LEU A 164 14.01 4.01 8.40
CA LEU A 164 14.16 2.85 7.51
C LEU A 164 13.53 1.60 8.13
N SER A 165 13.79 1.32 9.41
CA SER A 165 13.22 0.16 10.09
C SER A 165 11.69 0.22 10.08
N ARG A 166 11.10 1.40 10.31
CA ARG A 166 9.65 1.62 10.20
C ARG A 166 9.12 1.30 8.81
N LEU A 167 9.72 1.87 7.76
CA LEU A 167 9.26 1.66 6.39
C LEU A 167 9.40 0.20 5.95
N LEU A 168 10.49 -0.45 6.36
CA LEU A 168 10.75 -1.86 6.04
C LEU A 168 9.81 -2.85 6.73
N THR A 169 9.03 -2.43 7.73
CA THR A 169 7.94 -3.27 8.27
C THR A 169 6.82 -3.54 7.26
N LEU A 170 6.73 -2.75 6.18
CA LEU A 170 5.83 -3.03 5.05
C LEU A 170 6.43 -4.00 4.03
N TYR A 171 7.74 -4.24 4.06
CA TYR A 171 8.42 -5.10 3.10
C TYR A 171 8.38 -6.57 3.54
N GLN A 172 8.00 -7.45 2.61
CA GLN A 172 7.89 -8.89 2.87
C GLN A 172 9.10 -9.65 2.38
N ILE A 173 9.74 -10.39 3.28
CA ILE A 173 10.71 -11.42 2.92
C ILE A 173 9.96 -12.70 2.54
N GLU A 174 10.39 -13.32 1.45
CA GLU A 174 10.00 -14.67 1.09
C GLU A 174 10.68 -15.65 2.06
N GLN A 175 9.93 -16.10 3.07
CA GLN A 175 10.40 -17.06 4.06
C GLN A 175 9.64 -18.38 3.94
N ALA A 176 10.35 -19.51 4.09
CA ALA A 176 9.70 -20.80 4.33
C ALA A 176 9.02 -20.79 5.72
N PRO A 177 7.93 -21.54 5.92
CA PRO A 177 7.14 -21.43 7.14
C PRO A 177 7.86 -22.11 8.31
N TYR A 178 8.63 -21.37 9.12
CA TYR A 178 9.16 -21.89 10.38
C TYR A 178 9.31 -20.79 11.43
N ASN A 179 9.05 -21.15 12.68
CA ASN A 179 9.11 -20.31 13.87
C ASN A 179 10.41 -19.50 13.89
N TYR A 180 10.33 -18.20 13.61
CA TYR A 180 11.46 -17.30 13.78
C TYR A 180 11.79 -17.18 15.27
N HIS A 181 13.02 -17.51 15.63
CA HIS A 181 13.55 -17.46 17.00
C HIS A 181 14.61 -16.36 17.20
N GLY A 182 14.77 -15.45 16.24
CA GLY A 182 15.75 -14.37 16.31
C GLY A 182 15.31 -13.18 17.17
N PRO A 183 16.12 -12.11 17.22
CA PRO A 183 15.79 -10.90 17.97
C PRO A 183 14.46 -10.31 17.50
N ILE A 184 13.70 -9.70 18.43
CA ILE A 184 12.42 -9.05 18.15
C ILE A 184 12.51 -7.60 18.59
N GLU A 185 12.30 -6.67 17.68
CA GLU A 185 12.23 -5.23 18.00
C GLU A 185 10.78 -4.80 18.30
N LYS A 186 10.56 -4.27 19.52
CA LYS A 186 9.24 -3.80 19.95
C LYS A 186 8.73 -2.61 19.11
N GLN A 187 9.61 -1.71 18.69
CA GLN A 187 9.24 -0.57 17.84
C GLN A 187 8.71 -1.04 16.49
N ALA A 188 9.45 -1.91 15.79
CA ALA A 188 8.99 -2.51 14.54
C ALA A 188 7.64 -3.24 14.70
N LEU A 189 7.41 -3.94 15.82
CA LEU A 189 6.13 -4.59 16.07
C LEU A 189 4.97 -3.59 16.20
N ILE A 190 5.16 -2.50 16.96
CA ILE A 190 4.10 -1.49 17.13
C ILE A 190 3.79 -0.81 15.79
N ILE A 191 4.81 -0.46 15.02
CA ILE A 191 4.65 0.16 13.69
C ILE A 191 3.93 -0.80 12.73
N ARG A 192 4.31 -2.09 12.75
CA ARG A 192 3.62 -3.13 11.99
C ARG A 192 2.14 -3.20 12.37
N GLU A 193 1.78 -3.11 13.64
CA GLU A 193 0.37 -3.07 14.06
C GLU A 193 -0.36 -1.83 13.56
N HIS A 194 0.30 -0.66 13.49
CA HIS A 194 -0.31 0.54 12.89
C HIS A 194 -0.57 0.36 11.38
N PHE A 195 0.39 -0.18 10.63
CA PHE A 195 0.13 -0.53 9.23
C PHE A 195 -0.96 -1.59 9.11
N ASN A 196 -1.01 -2.56 10.03
CA ASN A 196 -2.03 -3.62 9.98
C ASN A 196 -3.41 -3.05 10.22
N PHE A 197 -3.53 -2.10 11.15
CA PHE A 197 -4.76 -1.35 11.38
C PHE A 197 -5.23 -0.64 10.11
N VAL A 198 -4.36 0.11 9.42
CA VAL A 198 -4.71 0.75 8.14
C VAL A 198 -5.14 -0.28 7.11
N LYS A 199 -4.38 -1.37 6.95
CA LYS A 199 -4.64 -2.42 5.97
C LYS A 199 -5.97 -3.15 6.20
N GLU A 200 -6.28 -3.54 7.44
CA GLU A 200 -7.55 -4.22 7.75
C GLU A 200 -8.75 -3.30 7.53
N ASN A 201 -8.66 -2.00 7.88
CA ASN A 201 -9.71 -1.03 7.56
C ASN A 201 -9.90 -0.87 6.05
N LEU A 202 -8.82 -0.85 5.26
CA LEU A 202 -8.90 -0.81 3.79
C LEU A 202 -9.55 -2.06 3.22
N LYS A 203 -9.18 -3.24 3.74
CA LYS A 203 -9.76 -4.51 3.36
C LYS A 203 -11.26 -4.56 3.65
N GLU A 204 -11.68 -4.19 4.86
CA GLU A 204 -13.10 -4.18 5.27
C GLU A 204 -13.92 -3.23 4.39
N LEU A 205 -13.42 -2.01 4.15
CA LEU A 205 -14.11 -1.04 3.31
C LEU A 205 -14.20 -1.52 1.85
N TYR A 206 -13.12 -2.11 1.32
CA TYR A 206 -13.11 -2.65 -0.03
C TYR A 206 -14.06 -3.85 -0.19
N GLU A 207 -14.04 -4.79 0.77
CA GLU A 207 -14.99 -5.91 0.82
C GLU A 207 -16.44 -5.41 0.90
N ALA A 208 -16.72 -4.37 1.70
CA ALA A 208 -18.05 -3.78 1.81
C ALA A 208 -18.54 -3.18 0.47
N THR A 209 -17.65 -2.53 -0.30
CA THR A 209 -18.01 -2.01 -1.64
C THR A 209 -18.34 -3.15 -2.60
N ILE A 210 -17.55 -4.23 -2.61
CA ILE A 210 -17.80 -5.41 -3.45
C ILE A 210 -19.11 -6.08 -3.06
N VAL A 211 -19.36 -6.32 -1.77
CA VAL A 211 -20.61 -6.92 -1.30
C VAL A 211 -21.82 -6.07 -1.70
N SER A 212 -21.71 -4.74 -1.64
CA SER A 212 -22.77 -3.83 -2.08
C SER A 212 -23.04 -3.94 -3.59
N SER A 213 -22.00 -4.06 -4.40
CA SER A 213 -22.11 -4.26 -5.86
C SER A 213 -22.73 -5.63 -6.21
N LEU A 214 -22.37 -6.68 -5.47
CA LEU A 214 -22.91 -8.04 -5.68
C LEU A 214 -24.38 -8.15 -5.25
N THR A 215 -24.73 -7.56 -4.10
CA THR A 215 -26.11 -7.61 -3.57
C THR A 215 -27.09 -6.77 -4.38
N SER A 216 -26.62 -5.71 -5.03
CA SER A 216 -27.41 -4.91 -5.97
C SER A 216 -27.57 -5.56 -7.35
N GLY A 217 -26.77 -6.57 -7.69
CA GLY A 217 -26.87 -7.29 -8.97
C GLY A 217 -26.21 -6.57 -10.14
N GLU A 218 -25.17 -5.76 -9.87
CA GLU A 218 -24.34 -5.13 -10.91
C GLU A 218 -23.42 -6.13 -11.63
N PHE A 219 -23.17 -7.29 -11.01
CA PHE A 219 -22.36 -8.39 -11.54
C PHE A 219 -23.16 -9.69 -11.44
N ASP A 220 -23.14 -10.49 -12.51
CA ASP A 220 -23.84 -11.79 -12.51
C ASP A 220 -23.01 -12.85 -11.79
N ARG A 221 -23.34 -13.07 -10.52
CA ARG A 221 -22.67 -14.04 -9.65
C ARG A 221 -22.76 -15.49 -10.13
N LEU A 222 -23.75 -15.82 -10.96
CA LEU A 222 -24.00 -17.20 -11.42
C LEU A 222 -23.08 -17.60 -12.57
N THR A 223 -22.32 -16.64 -13.13
CA THR A 223 -21.36 -16.89 -14.20
C THR A 223 -20.09 -17.61 -13.73
N LEU A 224 -19.82 -17.59 -12.41
CA LEU A 224 -18.61 -18.17 -11.83
C LEU A 224 -18.97 -19.31 -10.88
N ASP A 225 -18.24 -20.42 -10.99
CA ASP A 225 -18.26 -21.50 -10.00
C ASP A 225 -17.42 -21.16 -8.75
N ASP A 226 -17.51 -22.00 -7.71
CA ASP A 226 -16.80 -21.80 -6.44
C ASP A 226 -15.28 -21.72 -6.58
N ALA A 227 -14.69 -22.44 -7.54
CA ALA A 227 -13.25 -22.44 -7.77
C ALA A 227 -12.82 -21.15 -8.47
N GLN A 228 -13.57 -20.74 -9.48
CA GLN A 228 -13.39 -19.48 -10.21
C GLN A 228 -13.56 -18.28 -9.29
N TRP A 229 -14.53 -18.29 -8.36
CA TRP A 229 -14.66 -17.26 -7.33
C TRP A 229 -13.41 -17.11 -6.48
N LYS A 230 -12.85 -18.24 -6.02
CA LYS A 230 -11.63 -18.25 -5.21
C LYS A 230 -10.43 -17.73 -6.00
N GLU A 231 -10.25 -18.21 -7.22
CA GLU A 231 -9.07 -17.90 -8.04
C GLU A 231 -9.13 -16.50 -8.66
N LEU A 232 -10.26 -16.13 -9.27
CA LEU A 232 -10.35 -14.93 -10.11
C LEU A 232 -10.77 -13.68 -9.34
N VAL A 233 -11.53 -13.85 -8.25
CA VAL A 233 -11.99 -12.72 -7.42
C VAL A 233 -11.22 -12.70 -6.11
N VAL A 234 -11.42 -13.71 -5.25
CA VAL A 234 -10.91 -13.69 -3.87
C VAL A 234 -9.39 -13.57 -3.82
N SER A 235 -8.65 -14.29 -4.67
CA SER A 235 -7.18 -14.24 -4.70
C SER A 235 -6.60 -12.94 -5.25
N LYS A 236 -7.41 -12.18 -6.01
CA LYS A 236 -7.00 -10.92 -6.67
C LYS A 236 -7.41 -9.68 -5.90
N MET A 237 -8.21 -9.84 -4.86
CA MET A 237 -8.55 -8.73 -3.96
C MET A 237 -7.29 -8.27 -3.20
N PRO A 238 -6.96 -6.97 -3.22
CA PRO A 238 -5.86 -6.42 -2.44
C PRO A 238 -6.15 -6.53 -0.94
N PHE A 239 -5.10 -6.33 -0.13
CA PHE A 239 -5.15 -6.20 1.34
C PHE A 239 -5.45 -7.49 2.10
N LYS A 240 -5.58 -8.64 1.42
CA LYS A 240 -5.84 -9.94 2.06
C LYS A 240 -4.61 -10.61 2.63
N ALA A 241 -3.44 -10.37 2.05
CA ALA A 241 -2.20 -10.92 2.59
C ALA A 241 -1.93 -10.34 3.99
N GLY A 242 -1.47 -11.19 4.91
CA GLY A 242 -0.98 -10.72 6.21
C GLY A 242 0.18 -9.74 6.01
N LEU A 243 0.28 -8.72 6.86
CA LEU A 243 1.48 -7.88 6.82
C LEU A 243 2.72 -8.71 7.12
N PRO A 244 3.84 -8.38 6.47
CA PRO A 244 5.05 -9.16 6.63
C PRO A 244 5.59 -9.15 8.05
N ASN A 245 6.52 -10.07 8.29
CA ASN A 245 7.29 -10.09 9.52
C ASN A 245 8.19 -8.85 9.62
N THR A 246 8.69 -8.57 10.82
CA THR A 246 9.61 -7.45 11.08
C THR A 246 11.06 -7.79 10.72
N ILE A 247 11.32 -8.93 10.08
CA ILE A 247 12.68 -9.47 9.91
C ILE A 247 13.53 -8.54 9.03
N MET A 248 12.98 -8.04 7.92
CA MET A 248 13.75 -7.13 7.05
C MET A 248 14.13 -5.83 7.74
N ALA A 249 13.20 -5.27 8.53
CA ALA A 249 13.47 -4.07 9.33
C ALA A 249 14.65 -4.31 10.28
N MET A 250 14.64 -5.43 10.99
CA MET A 250 15.71 -5.79 11.93
C MET A 250 17.04 -6.09 11.21
N MET A 251 17.01 -6.77 10.06
CA MET A 251 18.21 -7.05 9.28
C MET A 251 18.91 -5.77 8.84
N TRP A 252 18.16 -4.79 8.32
CA TRP A 252 18.72 -3.48 7.97
C TRP A 252 19.20 -2.70 9.20
N GLU A 253 18.44 -2.75 10.30
CA GLU A 253 18.82 -2.09 11.53
C GLU A 253 20.17 -2.58 12.06
N PHE A 254 20.32 -3.89 12.24
CA PHE A 254 21.58 -4.50 12.70
C PHE A 254 22.72 -4.31 11.71
N TYR A 255 22.42 -4.38 10.41
CA TYR A 255 23.41 -4.18 9.35
C TYR A 255 24.02 -2.77 9.43
N LEU A 256 23.16 -1.74 9.47
CA LEU A 256 23.61 -0.35 9.49
C LEU A 256 24.31 0.00 10.80
N GLN A 257 23.86 -0.54 11.93
CA GLN A 257 24.58 -0.40 13.19
C GLN A 257 25.99 -0.99 13.11
N LYS A 258 26.11 -2.21 12.59
CA LYS A 258 27.42 -2.88 12.47
C LYS A 258 28.33 -2.13 11.51
N TYR A 259 27.79 -1.69 10.37
CA TYR A 259 28.49 -0.87 9.40
C TYR A 259 29.07 0.41 10.01
N LEU A 260 28.30 1.14 10.85
CA LEU A 260 28.77 2.37 11.49
C LEU A 260 29.91 2.14 12.50
N HIS A 261 29.82 1.08 13.31
CA HIS A 261 30.76 0.83 14.41
C HIS A 261 32.00 0.02 13.99
N ASN A 262 31.97 -0.68 12.85
CA ASN A 262 33.11 -1.44 12.30
C ASN A 262 33.79 -0.71 11.13
N GLY A 263 33.94 0.61 11.20
CA GLY A 263 34.73 1.34 10.19
C GLY A 263 34.14 1.37 8.79
N LYS A 264 32.82 1.16 8.64
CA LYS A 264 32.10 1.15 7.35
C LYS A 264 32.50 0.01 6.42
N GLU A 265 32.81 -1.16 7.00
CA GLU A 265 33.13 -2.37 6.23
C GLU A 265 31.86 -3.19 5.93
N LYS A 266 31.48 -3.23 4.64
CA LYS A 266 30.32 -3.99 4.14
C LYS A 266 30.42 -5.49 4.42
N ALA A 267 31.57 -6.11 4.14
CA ALA A 267 31.77 -7.55 4.24
C ALA A 267 31.56 -8.07 5.67
N ASP A 268 32.05 -7.33 6.65
CA ASP A 268 31.89 -7.62 8.07
C ASP A 268 30.42 -7.52 8.51
N ALA A 269 29.73 -6.46 8.10
CA ALA A 269 28.32 -6.27 8.43
C ALA A 269 27.44 -7.35 7.79
N PHE A 270 27.68 -7.73 6.53
CA PHE A 270 26.98 -8.84 5.88
C PHE A 270 27.28 -10.19 6.54
N SER A 271 28.54 -10.44 6.92
CA SER A 271 28.92 -11.67 7.61
C SER A 271 28.23 -11.81 8.96
N PHE A 272 28.07 -10.69 9.70
CA PHE A 272 27.31 -10.65 10.94
C PHE A 272 25.83 -11.00 10.72
N ILE A 273 25.17 -10.37 9.73
CA ILE A 273 23.77 -10.67 9.41
C ILE A 273 23.61 -12.11 8.94
N ALA A 274 24.54 -12.63 8.14
CA ALA A 274 24.52 -14.02 7.74
C ALA A 274 24.66 -14.95 8.95
N ALA A 275 25.52 -14.66 9.92
CA ALA A 275 25.64 -15.48 11.13
C ALA A 275 24.35 -15.46 11.98
N GLU A 276 23.75 -14.29 12.19
CA GLU A 276 22.58 -14.13 13.06
C GLU A 276 21.28 -14.63 12.41
N PHE A 277 21.09 -14.42 11.10
CA PHE A 277 19.82 -14.69 10.41
C PHE A 277 19.86 -15.92 9.49
N ASN A 278 21.03 -16.43 9.09
CA ASN A 278 21.14 -17.61 8.21
C ASN A 278 21.17 -18.95 8.98
N THR A 279 21.40 -18.93 10.29
CA THR A 279 21.37 -20.13 11.17
C THR A 279 20.04 -20.87 11.15
N THR A 280 18.96 -20.26 10.63
CA THR A 280 17.62 -20.86 10.53
C THR A 280 17.16 -21.23 9.11
N LYS A 281 18.02 -21.15 8.07
CA LYS A 281 17.62 -21.39 6.65
C LYS A 281 16.37 -20.60 6.21
N SER A 282 16.09 -19.47 6.84
CA SER A 282 14.81 -18.77 6.76
C SER A 282 14.74 -17.76 5.61
N VAL A 283 15.89 -17.32 5.08
CA VAL A 283 15.96 -16.29 4.03
C VAL A 283 16.82 -16.78 2.85
N PRO A 284 16.22 -17.11 1.69
CA PRO A 284 16.98 -17.43 0.49
C PRO A 284 17.69 -16.17 -0.03
N ASN A 285 18.98 -16.31 -0.35
CA ASN A 285 19.83 -15.30 -0.98
C ASN A 285 19.79 -13.91 -0.31
N LEU A 286 20.56 -13.76 0.78
CA LEU A 286 20.61 -12.56 1.62
C LEU A 286 20.85 -11.27 0.82
N GLU A 287 21.83 -11.28 -0.09
CA GLU A 287 22.19 -10.11 -0.89
C GLU A 287 21.05 -9.67 -1.83
N GLU A 288 20.36 -10.64 -2.44
CA GLU A 288 19.18 -10.36 -3.28
C GLU A 288 18.04 -9.74 -2.46
N GLN A 289 17.82 -10.19 -1.23
CA GLN A 289 16.80 -9.62 -0.36
C GLN A 289 17.13 -8.19 0.08
N PHE A 290 18.41 -7.88 0.37
CA PHE A 290 18.87 -6.51 0.62
C PHE A 290 18.68 -5.62 -0.61
N ASN A 291 19.02 -6.12 -1.80
CA ASN A 291 18.83 -5.37 -3.05
C ASN A 291 17.34 -5.10 -3.35
N ASN A 292 16.47 -6.10 -3.16
CA ASN A 292 15.03 -5.94 -3.40
C ASN A 292 14.35 -5.02 -2.36
N SER A 293 14.75 -5.09 -1.09
CA SER A 293 14.26 -4.15 -0.07
C SER A 293 14.79 -2.74 -0.28
N TYR A 294 16.02 -2.59 -0.78
CA TYR A 294 16.54 -1.28 -1.20
C TYR A 294 15.75 -0.68 -2.38
N LYS A 295 15.36 -1.49 -3.39
CA LYS A 295 14.47 -1.04 -4.47
C LYS A 295 13.13 -0.52 -3.92
N PHE A 296 12.53 -1.23 -2.98
CA PHE A 296 11.33 -0.78 -2.29
C PHE A 296 11.54 0.55 -1.55
N LEU A 297 12.65 0.71 -0.84
CA LEU A 297 12.99 1.98 -0.16
C LEU A 297 13.19 3.13 -1.16
N ASN A 298 13.77 2.86 -2.33
CA ASN A 298 13.92 3.83 -3.39
C ASN A 298 12.56 4.27 -3.95
N ASP A 299 11.63 3.33 -4.16
CA ASP A 299 10.25 3.64 -4.54
C ASP A 299 9.57 4.52 -3.49
N VAL A 300 9.75 4.21 -2.20
CA VAL A 300 9.25 5.03 -1.10
C VAL A 300 9.84 6.44 -1.12
N SER A 301 11.14 6.59 -1.35
CA SER A 301 11.81 7.90 -1.47
C SER A 301 11.22 8.76 -2.58
N LYS A 302 10.93 8.17 -3.75
CA LYS A 302 10.24 8.86 -4.84
C LYS A 302 8.83 9.30 -4.44
N ILE A 303 8.06 8.43 -3.78
CA ILE A 303 6.69 8.73 -3.32
C ILE A 303 6.69 9.89 -2.33
N VAL A 304 7.51 9.84 -1.27
CA VAL A 304 7.52 10.90 -0.24
C VAL A 304 7.99 12.23 -0.82
N SER A 305 8.91 12.22 -1.78
CA SER A 305 9.37 13.43 -2.48
C SER A 305 8.24 14.09 -3.28
N GLU A 306 7.44 13.29 -3.99
CA GLU A 306 6.27 13.79 -4.71
C GLU A 306 5.21 14.32 -3.73
N LEU A 307 4.93 13.61 -2.64
CA LEU A 307 3.98 14.05 -1.62
C LEU A 307 4.39 15.36 -0.95
N ALA A 308 5.68 15.55 -0.67
CA ALA A 308 6.20 16.80 -0.13
C ALA A 308 6.09 17.96 -1.14
N THR A 309 6.41 17.70 -2.41
CA THR A 309 6.24 18.68 -3.50
C THR A 309 4.78 19.14 -3.63
N MET A 310 3.84 18.24 -3.40
CA MET A 310 2.40 18.52 -3.40
C MET A 310 1.88 19.08 -2.05
N GLN A 311 2.77 19.29 -1.07
CA GLN A 311 2.45 19.77 0.28
C GLN A 311 1.44 18.88 1.02
N LEU A 312 1.48 17.57 0.76
CA LEU A 312 0.66 16.57 1.43
C LEU A 312 1.30 16.02 2.69
N ILE A 313 2.64 16.05 2.75
CA ILE A 313 3.43 15.71 3.93
C ILE A 313 4.45 16.82 4.23
N PRO A 314 4.96 16.89 5.46
CA PRO A 314 6.03 17.82 5.81
C PRO A 314 7.34 17.58 5.02
N GLU A 315 8.00 18.67 4.60
CA GLU A 315 9.28 18.58 3.84
C GLU A 315 10.41 17.90 4.63
N ASN A 316 10.40 18.04 5.97
CA ASN A 316 11.37 17.40 6.85
C ASN A 316 11.22 15.87 6.86
N ASP A 317 10.01 15.34 6.69
CA ASP A 317 9.78 13.90 6.59
C ASP A 317 10.37 13.35 5.28
N ALA A 318 10.12 14.03 4.16
CA ALA A 318 10.70 13.63 2.87
C ALA A 318 12.23 13.74 2.86
N THR A 319 12.78 14.84 3.40
CA THR A 319 14.23 15.04 3.52
C THR A 319 14.87 13.93 4.36
N LEU A 320 14.28 13.59 5.51
CA LEU A 320 14.76 12.53 6.38
C LEU A 320 14.79 11.17 5.66
N VAL A 321 13.72 10.82 4.95
CA VAL A 321 13.65 9.56 4.20
C VAL A 321 14.68 9.54 3.07
N ASN A 322 14.80 10.62 2.29
CA ASN A 322 15.74 10.69 1.17
C ASN A 322 17.19 10.56 1.64
N GLU A 323 17.58 11.29 2.68
CA GLU A 323 18.92 11.17 3.27
C GLU A 323 19.16 9.76 3.84
N ALA A 324 18.14 9.13 4.43
CA ALA A 324 18.24 7.76 4.94
C ALA A 324 18.41 6.71 3.82
N VAL A 325 17.68 6.86 2.71
CA VAL A 325 17.81 5.97 1.54
C VAL A 325 19.16 6.16 0.84
N GLU A 326 19.67 7.40 0.77
CA GLU A 326 21.03 7.66 0.27
C GLU A 326 22.10 7.03 1.19
N PHE A 327 21.89 7.09 2.51
CA PHE A 327 22.75 6.41 3.47
C PHE A 327 22.74 4.89 3.26
N CYS A 328 21.57 4.28 3.03
CA CYS A 328 21.47 2.87 2.64
C CYS A 328 22.25 2.57 1.36
N ALA A 329 22.07 3.39 0.31
CA ALA A 329 22.74 3.21 -0.97
C ALA A 329 24.27 3.17 -0.82
N LYS A 330 24.83 4.10 -0.02
CA LYS A 330 26.26 4.15 0.30
C LYS A 330 26.75 2.97 1.12
N SER A 331 25.87 2.37 1.92
CA SER A 331 26.23 1.23 2.77
C SER A 331 26.27 -0.10 2.02
N ILE A 332 25.54 -0.22 0.91
CA ILE A 332 25.46 -1.47 0.12
C ILE A 332 26.26 -1.41 -1.20
N SER A 333 26.75 -0.23 -1.60
CA SER A 333 27.67 -0.07 -2.74
C SER A 333 29.06 -0.60 -2.41
#